data_AF-A0A3L7UCJ2-F1
#
_entry.id   AF-A0A3L7UCJ2-F1
#
_cell.length_a   1.000
_cell.length_b   1.000
_cell.length_c   1.000
_cell.angle_alpha   90.00
_cell.angle_beta   90.00
_cell.angle_gamma   90.00
#
_symmetry.space_group_name_H-M   'P 1'
#
loop_
_entity.id
_entity.type
_entity.pdbx_description
1 polymer ?
#
loop_
_entity_poly.entity_id
_entity_poly.type
_entity_poly.pdbx_seq_one_letter_code
_entity_poly.pdbx_strand_id
1 'polypeptide(L)'
;MPGSSPTWNADSSTRREFFSRASSGLGGIALAAMLAGESSAESASPLAPRLTHFEPRAKRVIWLFMHGGPSHVDLFDPKPELTKLAGQPLPESFGEVMTRRKVAANPLLPGIKPFRPRGESGLEVSDFLPHIGECA
;
A
#
# COMPACT_ATOMS: atom_id res chain seq x y z
N MET A 1 -66.34 39.75 35.86
CA MET A 1 -65.52 38.54 36.02
C MET A 1 -64.44 38.54 34.93
N PRO A 2 -63.16 38.67 35.26
CA PRO A 2 -62.09 38.77 34.26
C PRO A 2 -61.81 37.39 33.65
N GLY A 3 -61.64 37.35 32.31
CA GLY A 3 -61.32 36.14 31.55
C GLY A 3 -59.88 35.69 31.76
N SER A 4 -59.68 34.41 32.04
CA SER A 4 -58.36 33.77 32.08
C SER A 4 -57.83 33.57 30.65
N SER A 5 -56.78 34.31 30.29
CA SER A 5 -56.02 34.09 29.05
C SER A 5 -55.16 32.82 29.15
N PRO A 6 -55.02 32.03 28.07
CA PRO A 6 -54.21 30.81 28.07
C PRO A 6 -52.72 31.17 28.12
N THR A 7 -51.99 30.61 29.08
CA THR A 7 -50.53 30.70 29.12
C THR A 7 -49.95 29.66 28.17
N TRP A 8 -49.48 30.13 27.01
CA TRP A 8 -48.66 29.32 26.13
C TRP A 8 -47.31 29.08 26.82
N ASN A 9 -47.12 27.88 27.38
CA ASN A 9 -45.79 27.44 27.79
C ASN A 9 -44.98 27.20 26.51
N ALA A 10 -44.26 28.24 26.08
CA ALA A 10 -43.19 28.07 25.12
C ALA A 10 -42.09 27.26 25.80
N ASP A 11 -41.94 25.99 25.40
CA ASP A 11 -40.85 25.14 25.86
C ASP A 11 -39.53 25.81 25.51
N SER A 12 -38.90 26.43 26.50
CA SER A 12 -37.71 27.27 26.33
C SER A 12 -36.47 26.39 26.28
N SER A 13 -36.36 25.53 25.26
CA SER A 13 -35.14 24.79 24.99
C SER A 13 -34.01 25.81 24.77
N THR A 14 -33.05 25.83 25.68
CA THR A 14 -31.92 26.76 25.56
C THR A 14 -31.13 26.43 24.30
N ARG A 15 -30.51 27.44 23.68
CA ARG A 15 -29.61 27.25 22.53
C ARG A 15 -28.57 26.14 22.78
N ARG A 16 -28.09 26.03 24.02
CA ARG A 16 -27.14 25.00 24.47
C ARG A 16 -27.74 23.60 24.38
N GLU A 17 -28.96 23.43 24.85
CA GLU A 17 -29.66 22.13 24.83
C GLU A 17 -29.96 21.69 23.41
N PHE A 18 -30.40 22.61 22.55
CA PHE A 18 -30.60 22.34 21.13
C PHE A 18 -29.31 21.84 20.46
N PHE A 19 -28.19 22.56 20.62
CA PHE A 19 -26.92 22.14 20.03
C PHE A 19 -26.38 20.84 20.63
N SER A 20 -26.58 20.59 21.93
CA SER A 20 -26.16 19.35 22.60
C SER A 20 -26.91 18.12 22.04
N ARG A 21 -28.22 18.24 21.81
CA ARG A 21 -29.05 17.17 21.25
C ARG A 21 -28.73 16.95 19.76
N ALA A 22 -28.56 18.02 19.00
CA ALA A 22 -28.22 17.95 17.59
C ALA A 22 -26.84 17.31 17.34
N SER A 23 -25.81 17.70 18.09
CA SER A 23 -24.46 17.13 17.94
C SER A 23 -24.42 15.65 18.32
N SER A 24 -25.13 15.26 19.39
CA SER A 24 -25.22 13.86 19.83
C SER A 24 -25.95 12.99 18.80
N GLY A 25 -27.01 13.50 18.19
CA GLY A 25 -27.74 12.79 17.12
C GLY A 25 -26.88 12.59 15.87
N LEU A 26 -26.18 13.64 15.41
CA LEU A 26 -25.28 13.55 14.26
C LEU A 26 -24.10 12.60 14.54
N GLY A 27 -23.52 12.66 15.74
CA GLY A 27 -22.46 11.75 16.18
C GLY A 27 -22.93 10.29 16.23
N GLY A 28 -24.16 10.04 16.71
CA GLY A 28 -24.77 8.71 16.71
C GLY A 28 -24.97 8.14 15.31
N ILE A 29 -25.42 8.96 14.35
CA ILE A 29 -25.57 8.56 12.95
C ILE A 29 -24.20 8.23 12.32
N ALA A 30 -23.18 9.07 12.56
CA ALA A 30 -21.83 8.83 12.07
C ALA A 30 -21.23 7.53 12.63
N LEU A 31 -21.40 7.28 13.93
CA LEU A 31 -20.95 6.05 14.58
C LEU A 31 -21.69 4.82 14.03
N ALA A 32 -23.01 4.90 13.85
CA ALA A 32 -23.80 3.83 13.26
C ALA A 32 -23.36 3.51 11.82
N ALA A 33 -23.03 4.53 11.02
CA ALA A 33 -22.51 4.34 9.67
C ALA A 33 -21.12 3.67 9.65
N MET A 34 -20.24 4.03 10.59
CA MET A 34 -18.93 3.39 10.74
C MET A 34 -19.07 1.92 11.16
N LEU A 35 -19.89 1.64 12.19
CA LEU A 35 -20.14 0.27 12.66
C LEU A 35 -20.83 -0.60 11.60
N ALA A 36 -21.69 -0.02 10.75
CA ALA A 36 -22.33 -0.74 9.65
C ALA A 36 -21.34 -1.18 8.56
N GLY A 37 -20.26 -0.42 8.35
CA GLY A 37 -19.16 -0.82 7.46
C GLY A 37 -18.32 -1.96 8.03
N GLU A 38 -18.16 -2.01 9.36
CA GLU A 38 -17.40 -3.06 10.06
C GLU A 38 -18.23 -4.34 10.30
N SER A 39 -19.56 -4.23 10.45
CA SER A 39 -20.46 -5.35 10.71
C SER A 39 -20.73 -6.26 9.51
N SER A 40 -20.22 -5.92 8.31
CA SER A 40 -20.17 -6.83 7.15
C SER A 40 -19.22 -8.03 7.36
N ALA A 41 -18.72 -8.23 8.58
CA ALA A 41 -17.94 -9.40 8.99
C ALA A 41 -18.74 -10.72 9.02
N GLU A 42 -20.06 -10.69 8.79
CA GLU A 42 -20.88 -11.90 8.67
C GLU A 42 -20.95 -12.41 7.22
N SER A 43 -19.80 -12.55 6.56
CA SER A 43 -19.74 -13.38 5.37
C SER A 43 -19.84 -14.85 5.81
N ALA A 44 -20.79 -15.60 5.27
CA ALA A 44 -20.98 -17.04 5.54
C ALA A 44 -19.74 -17.93 5.30
N SER A 45 -18.64 -17.37 4.75
CA SER A 45 -17.35 -18.03 4.56
C SER A 45 -16.19 -17.05 4.82
N PRO A 46 -15.18 -17.40 5.63
CA PRO A 46 -14.01 -16.54 5.89
C PRO A 46 -13.14 -16.26 4.64
N LEU A 47 -13.41 -16.96 3.53
CA LEU A 47 -12.74 -16.79 2.24
C LEU A 47 -13.63 -16.07 1.21
N ALA A 48 -14.79 -15.55 1.62
CA ALA A 48 -15.65 -14.80 0.73
C ALA A 48 -14.91 -13.53 0.21
N PRO A 49 -15.07 -13.18 -1.08
CA PRO A 49 -14.51 -11.95 -1.61
C PRO A 49 -15.01 -10.74 -0.83
N ARG A 50 -14.08 -9.91 -0.33
CA ARG A 50 -14.41 -8.63 0.30
C ARG A 50 -14.41 -7.53 -0.75
N LEU A 51 -15.36 -6.62 -0.65
CA LEU A 51 -15.33 -5.38 -1.41
C LEU A 51 -14.12 -4.56 -0.96
N THR A 52 -13.34 -4.08 -1.92
CA THR A 52 -12.22 -3.17 -1.68
C THR A 52 -12.74 -1.77 -1.36
N HIS A 53 -11.96 -0.97 -0.63
CA HIS A 53 -12.34 0.43 -0.32
C HIS A 53 -12.54 1.30 -1.56
N PHE A 54 -11.92 0.92 -2.68
CA PHE A 54 -12.05 1.58 -3.97
C PHE A 54 -12.47 0.57 -5.03
N GLU A 55 -13.19 1.04 -6.05
CA GLU A 55 -13.53 0.21 -7.20
C GLU A 55 -12.24 -0.23 -7.92
N PRO A 56 -12.03 -1.53 -8.15
CA PRO A 56 -10.82 -2.02 -8.80
C PRO A 56 -10.77 -1.55 -10.24
N ARG A 57 -9.78 -0.70 -10.56
CA ARG A 57 -9.55 -0.22 -11.94
C ARG A 57 -8.97 -1.30 -12.85
N ALA A 58 -8.15 -2.18 -12.29
CA ALA A 58 -7.53 -3.28 -13.03
C ALA A 58 -8.52 -4.44 -13.20
N LYS A 59 -8.88 -4.76 -14.46
CA LYS A 59 -9.84 -5.83 -14.78
C LYS A 59 -9.18 -7.21 -14.95
N ARG A 60 -7.87 -7.25 -15.21
CA ARG A 60 -7.10 -8.44 -15.58
C ARG A 60 -5.67 -8.31 -15.06
N VAL A 61 -5.10 -9.40 -14.57
CA VAL A 61 -3.70 -9.50 -14.15
C VAL A 61 -3.02 -10.57 -14.99
N ILE A 62 -1.91 -10.21 -15.65
CA ILE A 62 -1.07 -11.16 -16.38
C ILE A 62 0.16 -11.42 -15.51
N TRP A 63 0.32 -12.66 -15.05
CA TRP A 63 1.51 -13.08 -14.32
C TRP A 63 2.39 -13.95 -15.22
N LEU A 64 3.61 -13.49 -15.47
CA LEU A 64 4.61 -14.21 -16.24
C LEU A 64 5.71 -14.74 -15.31
N PHE A 65 5.96 -16.04 -15.34
CA PHE A 65 7.11 -16.68 -14.66
C PHE A 65 8.18 -17.03 -15.70
N MET A 66 9.21 -16.20 -15.80
CA MET A 66 10.26 -16.32 -16.82
C MET A 66 11.51 -16.98 -16.24
N HIS A 67 11.55 -18.31 -16.23
CA HIS A 67 12.75 -19.05 -15.84
C HIS A 67 13.88 -18.79 -16.86
N GLY A 68 15.03 -18.32 -16.37
CA GLY A 68 16.19 -17.97 -17.22
C GLY A 68 16.20 -16.52 -17.72
N GLY A 69 15.26 -15.69 -17.27
CA GLY A 69 15.32 -14.25 -17.50
C GLY A 69 16.46 -13.58 -16.72
N PRO A 70 16.84 -12.34 -17.09
CA PRO A 70 17.81 -11.54 -16.34
C PRO A 70 17.35 -11.35 -14.89
N SER A 71 18.31 -11.30 -13.96
CA SER A 71 18.01 -11.13 -12.53
C SER A 71 17.46 -9.73 -12.25
N HIS A 72 16.67 -9.54 -11.19
CA HIS A 72 16.21 -8.20 -10.81
C HIS A 72 17.37 -7.25 -10.49
N VAL A 73 18.50 -7.79 -10.00
CA VAL A 73 19.76 -7.08 -9.74
C VAL A 73 20.42 -6.59 -11.04
N ASP A 74 20.11 -7.21 -12.19
CA ASP A 74 20.57 -6.76 -13.50
C ASP A 74 19.59 -5.80 -14.17
N LEU A 75 18.37 -5.59 -13.63
CA LEU A 75 17.30 -4.85 -14.29
C LEU A 75 16.96 -3.52 -13.60
N PHE A 76 16.55 -3.56 -12.33
CA PHE A 76 15.92 -2.42 -11.63
C PHE A 76 16.49 -2.15 -10.23
N ASP A 77 17.47 -2.92 -9.79
CA ASP A 77 17.98 -2.88 -8.42
C ASP A 77 19.50 -2.73 -8.42
N PRO A 78 20.02 -1.51 -8.66
CA PRO A 78 21.45 -1.26 -8.64
C PRO A 78 22.02 -1.57 -7.25
N LYS A 79 23.10 -2.37 -7.21
CA LYS A 79 23.81 -2.72 -5.98
C LYS A 79 25.25 -2.20 -6.03
N PRO A 80 25.52 -0.98 -5.56
CA PRO A 80 26.87 -0.41 -5.57
C PRO A 80 27.91 -1.28 -4.84
N GLU A 81 27.50 -1.98 -3.78
CA GLU A 81 28.38 -2.89 -3.04
C GLU A 81 28.79 -4.11 -3.86
N LEU A 82 27.90 -4.65 -4.71
CA LEU A 82 28.27 -5.75 -5.63
C LEU A 82 29.31 -5.30 -6.65
N THR A 83 29.25 -4.04 -7.09
CA THR A 83 30.28 -3.46 -7.96
C THR A 83 31.61 -3.32 -7.24
N LYS A 84 31.61 -2.89 -5.98
CA LYS A 84 32.83 -2.73 -5.17
C LYS A 84 33.51 -4.07 -4.86
N LEU A 85 32.72 -5.11 -4.61
CA LEU A 85 33.18 -6.45 -4.26
C LEU A 85 33.25 -7.39 -5.47
N ALA A 86 33.15 -6.86 -6.69
CA ALA A 86 33.19 -7.64 -7.92
C ALA A 86 34.43 -8.52 -7.99
N GLY A 87 34.24 -9.81 -8.27
CA GLY A 87 35.33 -10.79 -8.37
C GLY A 87 35.82 -11.33 -7.02
N GLN A 88 35.33 -10.82 -5.89
CA GLN A 88 35.69 -11.30 -4.55
C GLN A 88 34.65 -12.30 -4.04
N PRO A 89 35.03 -13.27 -3.19
CA PRO A 89 34.04 -14.07 -2.48
C PRO A 89 33.19 -13.19 -1.55
N LEU A 90 32.03 -13.71 -1.14
CA LEU A 90 31.18 -13.02 -0.18
C LEU A 90 31.97 -12.79 1.14
N PRO A 91 32.04 -11.55 1.66
CA PRO A 91 32.74 -11.28 2.91
C PRO A 91 32.09 -12.01 4.10
N GLU A 92 32.92 -12.49 5.04
CA GLU A 92 32.45 -13.21 6.23
C GLU A 92 31.49 -12.39 7.10
N SER A 93 31.55 -11.06 7.02
CA SER A 93 30.63 -10.15 7.73
C SER A 93 29.16 -10.36 7.39
N PHE A 94 28.85 -10.97 6.24
CA PHE A 94 27.47 -11.26 5.80
C PHE A 94 26.93 -12.60 6.35
N GLY A 95 27.75 -13.39 7.05
CA GLY A 95 27.34 -14.67 7.62
C GLY A 95 27.19 -15.80 6.59
N GLU A 96 26.64 -16.94 7.03
CA GLU A 96 26.45 -18.10 6.17
C GLU A 96 25.22 -17.93 5.26
N VAL A 97 25.46 -17.87 3.95
CA VAL A 97 24.38 -17.83 2.95
C VAL A 97 24.12 -19.22 2.39
N MET A 98 22.96 -19.77 2.73
CA MET A 98 22.49 -21.03 2.17
C MET A 98 22.16 -20.86 0.69
N THR A 99 22.97 -21.45 -0.18
CA THR A 99 22.73 -21.49 -1.62
C THR A 99 22.43 -22.91 -2.06
N ARG A 100 21.51 -23.10 -3.00
CA ARG A 100 21.05 -24.42 -3.47
C ARG A 100 22.18 -25.34 -3.96
N ARG A 101 23.27 -24.76 -4.46
CA ARG A 101 24.43 -25.49 -5.01
C ARG A 101 25.74 -25.23 -4.25
N LYS A 102 25.69 -24.70 -3.02
CA LYS A 102 26.89 -24.33 -2.23
C LYS A 102 27.84 -23.38 -2.99
N VAL A 103 27.26 -22.44 -3.73
CA VAL A 103 27.96 -21.43 -4.56
C VAL A 103 28.28 -20.14 -3.78
N ALA A 104 28.14 -20.13 -2.46
CA ALA A 104 28.44 -18.95 -1.64
C ALA A 104 29.92 -18.51 -1.73
N ALA A 105 30.82 -19.45 -2.06
CA ALA A 105 32.23 -19.17 -2.30
C ALA A 105 32.54 -18.63 -3.70
N ASN A 106 31.55 -18.57 -4.61
CA ASN A 106 31.78 -18.04 -5.94
C ASN A 106 32.08 -16.53 -5.87
N PRO A 107 32.88 -16.02 -6.80
CA PRO A 107 33.08 -14.59 -6.94
C PRO A 107 31.75 -13.86 -7.13
N LEU A 108 31.57 -12.76 -6.40
CA LEU A 108 30.44 -11.86 -6.59
C LEU A 108 30.50 -11.26 -7.99
N LEU A 109 29.36 -11.30 -8.67
CA LEU A 109 29.20 -10.73 -10.00
C LEU A 109 28.55 -9.34 -9.87
N PRO A 110 29.16 -8.30 -10.46
CA PRO A 110 28.51 -7.00 -10.57
C PRO A 110 27.37 -7.10 -11.59
N GLY A 111 26.50 -6.07 -11.61
CA GLY A 111 25.51 -5.94 -12.66
C GLY A 111 26.17 -5.95 -14.04
N ILE A 112 25.61 -6.71 -14.98
CA ILE A 112 26.26 -6.94 -16.29
C ILE A 112 26.26 -5.67 -17.15
N LYS A 113 25.22 -4.84 -17.01
CA LYS A 113 25.03 -3.60 -17.76
C LYS A 113 25.00 -2.38 -16.83
N PRO A 114 25.43 -1.21 -17.30
CA PRO A 114 25.34 0.02 -16.51
C PRO A 114 23.89 0.37 -16.17
N PHE A 115 23.72 0.96 -15.00
CA PHE A 115 22.48 1.59 -14.57
C PHE A 115 22.57 3.09 -14.83
N ARG A 116 21.46 3.69 -15.23
CA ARG A 116 21.34 5.14 -15.37
C ARG A 116 19.96 5.58 -14.88
N PRO A 117 19.83 6.79 -14.32
CA PRO A 117 18.54 7.41 -14.10
C PRO A 117 17.76 7.47 -15.42
N ARG A 118 16.50 7.04 -15.40
CA ARG A 118 15.63 6.99 -16.57
C ARG A 118 14.36 7.80 -16.35
N GLY A 119 13.86 8.37 -17.45
CA GLY A 119 12.57 9.03 -17.48
C GLY A 119 12.48 10.26 -16.56
N GLU A 120 11.26 10.62 -16.18
CA GLU A 120 11.01 11.74 -15.26
C GLU A 120 11.15 11.33 -13.79
N SER A 121 10.91 10.05 -13.46
CA SER A 121 11.06 9.56 -12.08
C SER A 121 12.51 9.51 -11.61
N GLY A 122 13.47 9.47 -12.54
CA GLY A 122 14.90 9.33 -12.22
C GLY A 122 15.26 7.95 -11.67
N LEU A 123 14.37 6.96 -11.76
CA LEU A 123 14.65 5.60 -11.33
C LEU A 123 15.87 5.04 -12.07
N GLU A 124 16.77 4.41 -11.34
CA GLU A 124 17.94 3.76 -11.94
C GLU A 124 17.53 2.44 -12.59
N VAL A 125 17.54 2.42 -13.94
CA VAL A 125 17.21 1.23 -14.73
C VAL A 125 18.40 0.86 -15.59
N SER A 126 18.65 -0.45 -15.66
CA SER A 126 19.73 -1.03 -16.45
C SER A 126 19.54 -0.83 -17.95
N ASP A 127 20.65 -0.68 -18.67
CA ASP A 127 20.70 -0.65 -20.13
C ASP A 127 20.19 -1.92 -20.82
N PHE A 128 19.89 -2.99 -20.08
CA PHE A 128 19.14 -4.13 -20.63
C PHE A 128 17.72 -3.79 -21.06
N LEU A 129 17.14 -2.72 -20.52
CA LEU A 129 15.74 -2.36 -20.74
C LEU A 129 15.62 -0.95 -21.35
N PRO A 130 16.22 -0.68 -22.53
CA PRO A 130 16.29 0.67 -23.08
C PRO A 130 14.89 1.28 -23.28
N HIS A 131 13.95 0.51 -23.82
CA HIS A 131 12.59 0.98 -24.11
C HIS A 131 11.69 1.08 -22.87
N ILE A 132 11.93 0.24 -21.84
CA ILE A 132 11.18 0.36 -20.58
C ILE A 132 11.67 1.58 -19.80
N GLY A 133 12.97 1.87 -19.85
CA GLY A 133 13.53 3.08 -19.25
C GLY A 133 12.94 4.37 -19.82
N GLU A 134 12.57 4.40 -21.10
CA GLU A 134 11.90 5.56 -21.70
C GLU A 134 10.47 5.80 -21.16
N CYS A 135 9.86 4.80 -20.51
CA CYS A 135 8.52 4.89 -19.94
C CYS A 135 8.52 5.29 -18.45
N ALA A 136 9.70 5.44 -17.83
CA ALA A 136 9.85 5.70 -16.40
C ALA A 136 9.67 7.18 -16.01
#